data_AF-R6VI82-F1
#
_entry.id   AF-R6VI82-F1
#
_cell.length_a   1.000
_cell.length_b   1.000
_cell.length_c   1.000
_cell.angle_alpha   90.00
_cell.angle_beta   90.00
_cell.angle_gamma   90.00
#
_symmetry.space_group_name_H-M   'P 1'
#
loop_
_entity.id
_entity.type
_entity.pdbx_description
1 polymer ?
#
loop_
_entity_poly.entity_id
_entity_poly.type
_entity_poly.pdbx_seq_one_letter_code
_entity_poly.pdbx_strand_id
1 'polypeptide(L)' 'MLELIHSGVPNIVCTQPFGCLPNHVVGKGVIKELRRQYPESNVVAVDYDPGASEVNQLNRIKLMLSTAVKNMK' A
#
# COMPACT_ATOMS: atom_id res chain seq x y z
N MET A 1 4.85 -2.22 -8.93
CA MET A 1 4.92 -2.95 -7.64
C MET A 1 5.96 -4.06 -7.70
N LEU A 2 5.80 -5.06 -8.57
CA LEU A 2 6.74 -6.19 -8.67
C LEU A 2 8.20 -5.74 -8.91
N GLU A 3 8.39 -4.84 -9.87
CA GLU A 3 9.71 -4.27 -10.18
C GLU A 3 10.35 -3.58 -8.98
N LEU A 4 9.57 -2.81 -8.20
CA LEU A 4 10.04 -2.16 -6.98
C LEU A 4 10.48 -3.18 -5.92
N ILE A 5 9.72 -4.27 -5.76
CA ILE A 5 10.09 -5.35 -4.84
C ILE A 5 11.42 -5.97 -5.29
N HIS A 6 11.56 -6.28 -6.58
CA HIS A 6 12.80 -6.83 -7.16
C HIS A 6 13.98 -5.86 -7.07
N SER A 7 13.74 -4.55 -7.09
CA SER A 7 14.76 -3.51 -6.89
C SER A 7 15.05 -3.22 -5.41
N GLY A 8 14.58 -4.04 -4.47
CA GLY A 8 14.85 -3.89 -3.03
C GLY A 8 14.01 -2.83 -2.33
N VAL A 9 12.84 -2.46 -2.88
CA VAL A 9 11.89 -1.50 -2.31
C VAL A 9 10.58 -2.20 -1.93
N PRO A 10 10.56 -2.94 -0.79
CA PRO A 10 9.39 -3.74 -0.40
C PRO A 10 8.28 -2.93 0.27
N ASN A 11 8.56 -1.70 0.74
CA ASN A 11 7.58 -0.80 1.34
C ASN A 11 7.02 0.12 0.26
N ILE A 12 5.74 -0.06 -0.11
CA ILE A 12 5.14 0.62 -1.28
C ILE A 12 3.85 1.33 -0.87
N VAL A 13 3.77 2.62 -1.17
CA VAL A 13 2.51 3.39 -1.10
C VAL A 13 1.90 3.44 -2.49
N CYS A 14 0.71 2.87 -2.65
CA CYS A 14 -0.09 2.97 -3.85
C CYS A 14 -1.13 4.09 -3.67
N THR A 15 -0.90 5.25 -4.28
CA THR A 15 -1.86 6.34 -4.29
C THR A 15 -2.91 6.09 -5.37
N GLN A 16 -4.18 6.25 -5.02
CA GLN A 16 -5.28 6.00 -5.95
C GLN A 16 -6.41 7.01 -5.73
N PRO A 17 -7.14 7.41 -6.78
CA PRO A 17 -8.35 8.18 -6.59
C PRO A 17 -9.43 7.30 -5.95
N PHE A 18 -10.23 7.89 -5.07
CA PHE A 18 -11.38 7.19 -4.50
C PHE A 18 -12.36 6.77 -5.60
N GLY A 19 -12.96 5.58 -5.44
CA GLY A 19 -13.89 5.03 -6.42
C GLY A 19 -13.25 4.43 -7.67
N CYS A 20 -11.92 4.37 -7.78
CA CYS A 20 -11.25 3.63 -8.84
C CYS A 20 -11.48 2.11 -8.67
N LEU A 21 -12.59 1.59 -9.21
CA LEU A 21 -12.98 0.18 -9.11
C LEU A 21 -11.87 -0.80 -9.50
N PRO A 22 -11.06 -0.56 -10.57
CA PRO A 22 -9.91 -1.41 -10.85
C PRO A 22 -8.95 -1.54 -9.66
N ASN A 23 -8.62 -0.46 -8.98
CA ASN A 23 -7.70 -0.54 -7.84
C ASN A 23 -8.40 -1.02 -6.55
N HIS A 24 -9.65 -0.60 -6.34
CA HIS A 24 -10.44 -0.93 -5.14
C HIS A 24 -10.85 -2.40 -5.07
N VAL A 25 -11.06 -3.05 -6.22
CA VAL A 25 -11.47 -4.46 -6.32
C VAL A 25 -10.29 -5.32 -6.77
N VAL A 26 -9.78 -5.10 -7.99
CA VAL A 26 -8.73 -5.94 -8.58
C VAL A 26 -7.39 -5.68 -7.90
N GLY A 27 -7.02 -4.42 -7.68
CA GLY A 27 -5.78 -4.04 -7.03
C GLY A 27 -5.61 -4.64 -5.63
N LYS A 28 -6.68 -4.69 -4.82
CA LYS A 28 -6.65 -5.38 -3.51
C LYS A 28 -6.37 -6.88 -3.65
N GLY A 29 -6.93 -7.54 -4.66
CA GLY A 29 -6.63 -8.94 -4.97
C GLY A 29 -5.16 -9.15 -5.36
N VAL A 30 -4.62 -8.28 -6.21
CA VAL A 30 -3.21 -8.31 -6.61
C VAL A 30 -2.28 -8.10 -5.40
N ILE A 31 -2.58 -7.14 -4.52
CA ILE A 31 -1.78 -6.90 -3.31
C ILE A 31 -1.78 -8.12 -2.39
N LYS A 32 -2.92 -8.82 -2.26
CA LYS A 32 -3.00 -10.06 -1.46
C LYS A 32 -2.10 -11.15 -2.02
N GLU A 33 -2.10 -11.33 -3.35
CA GLU A 33 -1.25 -12.33 -4.00
C GLU A 33 0.23 -11.95 -3.96
N LEU A 34 0.56 -10.66 -4.12
CA LEU A 34 1.93 -10.16 -3.94
C LEU A 34 2.46 -10.48 -2.55
N ARG A 35 1.67 -10.26 -1.50
CA ARG A 35 2.06 -10.62 -0.12
C ARG A 35 2.25 -12.13 0.10
N ARG A 36 1.54 -12.95 -0.67
CA ARG A 36 1.70 -14.42 -0.61
C ARG A 36 3.03 -14.86 -1.25
N GLN A 37 3.39 -14.26 -2.38
CA GLN A 37 4.61 -14.60 -3.12
C GLN A 37 5.86 -13.88 -2.56
N TYR A 38 5.68 -12.69 -2.01
CA TYR A 38 6.71 -11.80 -1.47
C TYR A 38 6.31 -11.39 -0.05
N PRO A 39 6.56 -12.24 0.97
CA PRO A 39 6.12 -12.00 2.35
C PRO A 39 6.67 -10.71 2.99
N GLU A 40 7.81 -10.22 2.50
CA GLU A 40 8.43 -8.96 2.88
C GLU A 40 7.69 -7.73 2.34
N SER A 41 6.84 -7.91 1.33
CA SER A 41 6.13 -6.79 0.70
C SER A 41 5.12 -6.15 1.66
N ASN A 42 5.33 -4.86 1.89
CA ASN A 42 4.51 -4.01 2.73
C ASN A 42 3.85 -2.94 1.86
N VAL A 43 2.78 -3.35 1.17
CA VAL A 43 2.03 -2.49 0.26
C VAL A 43 0.79 -1.94 0.95
N VAL A 44 0.61 -0.62 0.89
CA VAL A 44 -0.60 0.07 1.38
C VAL A 44 -1.25 0.85 0.24
N ALA A 45 -2.58 0.78 0.15
CA ALA A 45 -3.35 1.62 -0.75
C ALA A 45 -3.86 2.85 0.01
N VAL A 46 -3.73 4.04 -0.59
CA VAL A 46 -4.13 5.33 -0.03
C VAL A 46 -5.09 6.01 -0.99
N ASP A 47 -6.33 6.17 -0.54
CA ASP A 47 -7.39 6.84 -1.30
C ASP A 47 -7.29 8.36 -1.17
N TYR A 48 -7.24 9.03 -2.31
CA TYR A 48 -7.36 10.48 -2.43
C TYR A 48 -8.79 10.82 -2.86
N ASP A 49 -9.50 11.50 -1.95
CA ASP A 49 -10.85 12.01 -2.15
C ASP A 49 -10.92 13.42 -1.53
N PRO A 50 -11.33 14.46 -2.28
CA PRO A 50 -11.56 15.79 -1.73
C PRO A 50 -12.59 15.81 -0.60
N GLY A 51 -13.52 14.84 -0.56
CA GLY A 51 -14.53 14.69 0.49
C GLY A 51 -14.05 13.97 1.74
N ALA A 52 -12.88 13.32 1.72
CA ALA A 52 -12.36 12.55 2.83
C ALA A 52 -11.33 13.35 3.65
N SER A 53 -11.30 13.10 4.96
CA SER A 53 -10.30 13.72 5.83
C SER A 53 -8.88 13.28 5.45
N GLU A 54 -7.97 14.25 5.36
CA GLU A 54 -6.52 14.03 5.20
C GLU A 54 -5.95 13.10 6.30
N VAL A 55 -6.57 13.10 7.48
CA VAL A 55 -6.21 12.22 8.60
C VAL A 55 -6.26 10.74 8.21
N ASN A 56 -7.18 10.34 7.33
CA ASN A 56 -7.24 8.95 6.84
C ASN A 56 -5.97 8.59 6.04
N GLN A 57 -5.50 9.48 5.17
CA GLN A 57 -4.29 9.28 4.37
C GLN A 57 -3.06 9.18 5.28
N LEU A 58 -2.91 10.14 6.21
CA LEU A 58 -1.81 10.17 7.17
C LEU A 58 -1.78 8.92 8.05
N ASN A 59 -2.93 8.46 8.54
CA ASN A 59 -2.98 7.28 9.40
C ASN A 59 -2.61 6.01 8.65
N ARG A 60 -3.02 5.86 7.39
CA ARG A 60 -2.64 4.70 6.55
C ARG A 60 -1.14 4.66 6.31
N ILE A 61 -0.53 5.81 6.02
CA ILE A 61 0.92 5.93 5.83
C ILE A 61 1.65 5.66 7.17
N LYS A 62 1.21 6.24 8.28
CA LYS A 62 1.81 6.02 9.61
C LYS A 62 1.77 4.55 10.03
N LEU A 63 0.65 3.86 9.79
CA LEU A 63 0.52 2.42 10.06
C LEU A 63 1.48 1.59 9.20
N MET A 64 1.60 1.91 7.91
CA MET A 64 2.55 1.23 7.02
C MET A 64 4.00 1.46 7.49
N LEU A 65 4.36 2.70 7.84
CA LEU A 65 5.69 3.05 8.36
C LEU A 65 6.00 2.35 9.68
N SER A 66 5.01 2.17 10.55
CA SER A 66 5.18 1.42 11.80
C SER A 66 5.58 -0.03 11.54
N THR A 67 5.01 -0.67 10.52
CA THR A 67 5.44 -1.99 10.05
C THR A 67 6.84 -1.94 9.42
N ALA A 68 7.13 -0.95 8.59
CA ALA A 68 8.44 -0.79 7.96
C ALA A 68 9.56 -0.67 9.00
N VAL A 69 9.40 0.21 9.99
CA VAL A 69 10.36 0.43 11.08
C VAL A 69 10.53 -0.83 11.94
N LYS A 70 9.45 -1.58 12.18
CA LYS A 70 9.52 -2.86 12.90
C LYS A 70 10.38 -3.89 12.17
N ASN A 71 10.33 -3.92 10.84
CA ASN A 71 11.07 -4.87 10.00
C ASN A 71 12.54 -4.48 9.76
N MET A 72 12.96 -3.27 10.17
CA MET A 72 14.36 -2.80 10.09
C MET A 72 15.20 -3.13 11.33
N LYS A 73 14.57 -3.69 12.36
CA LYS A 73 15.24 -4.17 13.58
C LYS A 73 15.57 -5.64 13.44
#